data_AF-A0A4P9YAU2-F1
#
_entry.id   AF-A0A4P9YAU2-F1
#
_cell.length_a   1.000
_cell.length_b   1.000
_cell.length_c   1.000
_cell.angle_alpha   90.00
_cell.angle_beta   90.00
_cell.angle_gamma   90.00
#
_symmetry.space_group_name_H-M   'P 1'
#
loop_
_entity.id
_entity.type
_entity.pdbx_description
1 polymer ?
#
loop_
_entity_poly.entity_id
_entity_poly.type
_entity_poly.pdbx_seq_one_letter_code
_entity_poly.pdbx_strand_id
1 'polypeptide(L)'
;MTILLNNVNDDTKCQTSNECKNKNINHEPEDPSGNNHSPSLYIFSQNVHSFNLQNRSDFKKHQINELIRQDNYNVYFFQETWSNDRDIQHWLRTSGLSKLVHCYTDTPRNAINANTKGKGTCIMISKNLHPHVQRHWEFPDRAVLLQLNIKDKIYLLGSIYVPSNPNTVDQRHETQKLFDFITTTINNLPSTTIIILGGDWNSVVNPMLDRTNNDTSQIPELKQIHRLMRKKFYAPFRHLHSIQRDYTFSHKNKNTSFEARIYYFLINTRALPAVSECDILMDLFIDTDQKAITLQISLPKRKHQFFDYNRYKISWDLCLPEQIVSFSHSISNDTTLQGIKQKLTHINTPGNQFQSLMNEYTNTLLSTIRKRAQKHLPYTAPSRERKSRTKQILIQGIKTLRTILLPIKEKIKHDINLSEDPNVCTQIDIEWNEPAL
;
A
#
# COMPACT_ATOMS: atom_id res chain seq x y z
N MET A 1 -28.69 25.98 -51.70
CA MET A 1 -30.12 25.65 -51.52
C MET A 1 -30.51 26.16 -50.15
N THR A 2 -31.35 27.19 -50.15
CA THR A 2 -31.80 27.99 -49.00
C THR A 2 -32.93 27.26 -48.24
N ILE A 3 -33.29 27.81 -47.07
CA ILE A 3 -34.54 27.66 -46.25
C ILE A 3 -34.25 26.91 -44.93
N LEU A 4 -34.13 27.59 -43.78
CA LEU A 4 -35.10 28.30 -42.90
C LEU A 4 -36.00 27.38 -42.04
N LEU A 5 -35.88 27.64 -40.72
CA LEU A 5 -36.89 27.68 -39.64
C LEU A 5 -37.66 26.41 -39.26
N ASN A 6 -37.65 26.06 -37.96
CA ASN A 6 -38.80 26.39 -37.09
C ASN A 6 -38.55 26.08 -35.60
N ASN A 7 -38.94 27.05 -34.77
CA ASN A 7 -39.23 26.90 -33.35
C ASN A 7 -40.53 26.11 -33.16
N VAL A 8 -40.58 25.23 -32.17
CA VAL A 8 -41.81 24.87 -31.47
C VAL A 8 -41.49 24.78 -29.98
N ASN A 9 -42.05 25.71 -29.21
CA ASN A 9 -42.27 25.58 -27.77
C ASN A 9 -43.44 24.61 -27.58
N ASP A 10 -43.33 23.69 -26.63
CA ASP A 10 -44.50 23.12 -25.98
C ASP A 10 -44.26 22.99 -24.48
N ASP A 11 -44.98 23.82 -23.73
CA ASP A 11 -45.17 23.76 -22.30
C ASP A 11 -46.13 22.61 -21.97
N THR A 12 -45.67 21.62 -21.22
CA THR A 12 -46.57 20.74 -20.45
C THR A 12 -46.07 20.59 -19.02
N LYS A 13 -46.76 21.29 -18.12
CA LYS A 13 -46.78 21.00 -16.68
C LYS A 13 -47.40 19.62 -16.47
N CYS A 14 -46.72 18.75 -15.73
CA CYS A 14 -47.38 17.69 -14.98
C CYS A 14 -46.78 17.55 -13.58
N GLN A 15 -47.70 17.40 -12.64
CA GLN A 15 -47.53 17.34 -11.20
C GLN A 15 -47.01 15.98 -10.72
N THR A 16 -46.49 16.01 -9.48
CA THR A 16 -46.43 14.92 -8.49
C THR A 16 -45.60 13.67 -8.81
N SER A 17 -44.56 13.44 -8.00
CA SER A 17 -44.62 12.48 -6.89
C SER A 17 -43.33 12.48 -6.06
N ASN A 18 -43.48 12.59 -4.75
CA ASN A 18 -42.47 12.25 -3.76
C ASN A 18 -42.12 10.76 -3.88
N GLU A 19 -40.86 10.41 -4.12
CA GLU A 19 -40.37 9.05 -3.89
C GLU A 19 -39.02 9.01 -3.16
N CYS A 20 -38.93 8.01 -2.30
CA CYS A 20 -38.00 7.85 -1.20
C CYS A 20 -36.53 7.86 -1.60
N LYS A 21 -35.75 8.57 -0.79
CA LYS A 21 -34.30 8.37 -0.63
C LYS A 21 -34.03 7.00 -0.01
N ASN A 22 -33.88 5.97 -0.83
CA ASN A 22 -33.22 4.73 -0.41
C ASN A 22 -31.70 4.94 -0.43
N LYS A 23 -31.11 5.02 0.77
CA LYS A 23 -29.66 4.94 0.96
C LYS A 23 -29.23 3.49 0.67
N ASN A 24 -28.72 3.25 -0.53
CA ASN A 24 -27.94 2.05 -0.82
C ASN A 24 -26.68 2.07 0.05
N ILE A 25 -26.68 1.25 1.09
CA ILE A 25 -25.47 0.86 1.81
C ILE A 25 -24.78 -0.14 0.87
N ASN A 26 -23.76 0.34 0.17
CA ASN A 26 -22.89 -0.51 -0.63
C ASN A 26 -22.15 -1.46 0.32
N HIS A 27 -22.62 -2.71 0.37
CA HIS A 27 -21.79 -3.82 0.81
C HIS A 27 -20.72 -4.05 -0.27
N GLU A 28 -19.45 -3.87 0.08
CA GLU A 28 -18.36 -4.35 -0.76
C GLU A 28 -18.52 -5.86 -0.93
N PRO A 29 -18.50 -6.39 -2.17
CA PRO A 29 -18.60 -7.81 -2.40
C PRO A 29 -17.36 -8.50 -1.81
N GLU A 30 -17.58 -9.44 -0.89
CA GLU A 30 -16.53 -10.34 -0.45
C GLU A 30 -16.11 -11.21 -1.65
N ASP A 31 -14.82 -11.18 -1.97
CA ASP A 31 -14.24 -11.96 -3.07
C ASP A 31 -14.40 -13.46 -2.74
N PRO A 32 -15.16 -14.23 -3.54
CA PRO A 32 -15.48 -15.63 -3.26
C PRO A 32 -14.31 -16.58 -3.49
N SER A 33 -13.15 -16.08 -3.94
CA SER A 33 -11.95 -16.89 -4.09
C SER A 33 -11.17 -16.97 -2.76
N GLY A 34 -11.37 -18.05 -2.01
CA GLY A 34 -10.73 -18.34 -0.72
C GLY A 34 -9.20 -18.55 -0.75
N ASN A 35 -8.48 -17.86 -1.64
CA ASN A 35 -7.03 -17.85 -1.68
C ASN A 35 -6.49 -16.96 -0.56
N ASN A 36 -6.00 -17.61 0.50
CA ASN A 36 -5.33 -17.04 1.68
C ASN A 36 -3.99 -16.33 1.36
N HIS A 37 -3.82 -15.74 0.18
CA HIS A 37 -2.62 -14.98 -0.12
C HIS A 37 -2.58 -13.71 0.73
N SER A 38 -1.49 -13.58 1.49
CA SER A 38 -1.22 -12.34 2.22
C SER A 38 -1.25 -11.19 1.23
N PRO A 39 -1.90 -10.07 1.57
CA PRO A 39 -1.91 -8.92 0.68
C PRO A 39 -0.47 -8.52 0.36
N SER A 40 -0.18 -8.20 -0.89
CA SER A 40 1.16 -7.87 -1.35
C SER A 40 1.18 -6.50 -2.03
N LEU A 41 2.35 -5.88 -2.02
CA LEU A 41 2.68 -4.69 -2.79
C LEU A 41 3.43 -5.16 -4.04
N TYR A 42 2.80 -4.98 -5.20
CA TYR A 42 3.38 -5.28 -6.50
C TYR A 42 3.88 -3.99 -7.15
N ILE A 43 5.17 -3.96 -7.46
CA ILE A 43 5.86 -2.78 -8.00
C ILE A 43 6.43 -3.14 -9.36
N PHE A 44 6.13 -2.31 -10.35
CA PHE A 44 6.67 -2.36 -11.69
C PHE A 44 7.65 -1.21 -11.90
N SER A 45 8.77 -1.42 -12.59
CA SER A 45 9.70 -0.34 -12.95
C SER A 45 10.20 -0.48 -14.38
N GLN A 46 10.14 0.60 -15.16
CA GLN A 46 10.61 0.61 -16.54
C GLN A 46 10.93 2.01 -17.08
N ASN A 47 11.91 2.09 -17.97
CA ASN A 47 12.11 3.25 -18.83
C ASN A 47 11.05 3.30 -19.93
N VAL A 48 10.35 4.43 -20.05
CA VAL A 48 9.24 4.59 -21.00
C VAL A 48 9.58 5.43 -22.21
N HIS A 49 10.75 6.08 -22.25
CA HIS A 49 11.22 6.79 -23.44
C HIS A 49 10.16 7.81 -23.97
N SER A 50 9.67 8.67 -23.09
CA SER A 50 8.64 9.71 -23.32
C SER A 50 7.15 9.33 -23.16
N PHE A 51 6.42 10.14 -22.37
CA PHE A 51 4.95 10.23 -22.39
C PHE A 51 4.41 11.33 -23.31
N ASN A 52 5.25 12.13 -23.98
CA ASN A 52 4.84 13.31 -24.75
C ASN A 52 4.07 12.89 -26.02
N LEU A 53 2.90 13.50 -26.25
CA LEU A 53 1.93 13.19 -27.32
C LEU A 53 2.34 13.68 -28.71
N GLN A 54 3.27 14.63 -28.79
CA GLN A 54 3.46 15.33 -30.05
C GLN A 54 4.49 14.68 -31.00
N ASN A 55 5.37 13.79 -30.51
CA ASN A 55 6.57 13.40 -31.29
C ASN A 55 7.01 11.91 -31.22
N ARG A 56 6.25 10.99 -30.59
CA ARG A 56 6.54 9.53 -30.60
C ARG A 56 5.25 8.72 -30.76
N SER A 57 5.34 7.56 -31.44
CA SER A 57 4.20 6.73 -31.87
C SER A 57 3.22 6.40 -30.74
N ASP A 58 1.92 6.60 -30.99
CA ASP A 58 0.81 6.22 -30.09
C ASP A 58 0.88 4.78 -29.58
N PHE A 59 1.62 3.91 -30.29
CA PHE A 59 1.81 2.51 -29.97
C PHE A 59 2.41 2.25 -28.58
N LYS A 60 3.51 2.91 -28.17
CA LYS A 60 4.12 2.68 -26.85
C LYS A 60 3.17 3.09 -25.71
N LYS A 61 2.40 4.14 -25.93
CA LYS A 61 1.39 4.59 -24.95
C LYS A 61 0.25 3.62 -24.86
N HIS A 62 -0.17 3.05 -25.99
CA HIS A 62 -1.15 1.98 -25.97
C HIS A 62 -0.64 0.80 -25.15
N GLN A 63 0.61 0.36 -25.36
CA GLN A 63 1.23 -0.72 -24.58
C GLN A 63 1.28 -0.40 -23.08
N ILE A 64 1.71 0.80 -22.69
CA ILE A 64 1.71 1.23 -21.29
C ILE A 64 0.29 1.31 -20.73
N ASN A 65 -0.68 1.82 -21.49
CA ASN A 65 -2.08 1.87 -21.07
C ASN A 65 -2.63 0.47 -20.83
N GLU A 66 -2.37 -0.48 -21.73
CA GLU A 66 -2.82 -1.86 -21.59
C GLU A 66 -2.17 -2.53 -20.37
N LEU A 67 -0.85 -2.39 -20.21
CA LEU A 67 -0.13 -2.88 -19.02
C LEU A 67 -0.78 -2.37 -17.72
N ILE A 68 -1.08 -1.07 -17.68
CA ILE A 68 -1.67 -0.44 -16.51
C ILE A 68 -3.12 -0.89 -16.31
N ARG A 69 -3.90 -1.04 -17.38
CA ARG A 69 -5.31 -1.48 -17.32
C ARG A 69 -5.48 -2.91 -16.84
N GLN A 70 -4.47 -3.75 -17.02
CA GLN A 70 -4.44 -5.09 -16.44
C GLN A 70 -4.44 -5.06 -14.90
N ASP A 71 -4.11 -3.91 -14.26
CA ASP A 71 -4.11 -3.69 -12.81
C ASP A 71 -3.30 -4.74 -12.01
N ASN A 72 -2.29 -5.33 -12.65
CA ASN A 72 -1.41 -6.33 -12.05
C ASN A 72 -0.44 -5.73 -11.01
N TYR A 73 -0.23 -4.42 -11.05
CA TYR A 73 0.72 -3.73 -10.18
C TYR A 73 0.06 -2.58 -9.42
N ASN A 74 0.48 -2.39 -8.17
CA ASN A 74 -0.04 -1.32 -7.32
C ASN A 74 0.77 -0.03 -7.47
N VAL A 75 2.04 -0.14 -7.84
CA VAL A 75 2.97 0.97 -7.98
C VAL A 75 3.76 0.80 -9.26
N TYR A 76 3.93 1.90 -10.01
CA TYR A 76 4.73 1.94 -11.21
C TYR A 76 5.80 3.03 -11.06
N PHE A 77 7.05 2.66 -11.28
CA PHE A 77 8.18 3.56 -11.41
C PHE A 77 8.52 3.70 -12.89
N PHE A 78 8.50 4.93 -13.39
CA PHE A 78 8.84 5.23 -14.77
C PHE A 78 10.00 6.20 -14.84
N GLN A 79 10.96 5.93 -15.71
CA GLN A 79 12.12 6.79 -15.93
C GLN A 79 12.21 7.18 -17.41
N GLU A 80 13.00 8.21 -17.70
CA GLU A 80 13.08 8.85 -19.02
C GLU A 80 11.69 9.20 -19.58
N THR A 81 10.89 9.81 -18.70
CA THR A 81 9.50 10.17 -19.00
C THR A 81 9.38 11.30 -20.02
N TRP A 82 10.43 12.12 -20.19
CA TRP A 82 10.54 13.25 -21.13
C TRP A 82 9.26 14.10 -21.20
N SER A 83 8.60 14.24 -20.05
CA SER A 83 7.25 14.81 -19.93
C SER A 83 7.11 15.50 -18.59
N ASN A 84 6.54 16.70 -18.63
CA ASN A 84 6.23 17.44 -17.42
C ASN A 84 4.91 16.93 -16.79
N ASP A 85 4.57 17.44 -15.61
CA ASP A 85 3.36 17.03 -14.89
C ASP A 85 2.10 17.25 -15.70
N ARG A 86 1.98 18.37 -16.41
CA ARG A 86 0.79 18.66 -17.22
C ARG A 86 0.56 17.61 -18.30
N ASP A 87 1.63 17.19 -18.98
CA ASP A 87 1.55 16.19 -20.05
C ASP A 87 1.10 14.83 -19.50
N ILE A 88 1.69 14.41 -18.37
CA ILE A 88 1.33 13.15 -17.71
C ILE A 88 -0.11 13.22 -17.18
N GLN A 89 -0.50 14.30 -16.50
CA GLN A 89 -1.87 14.49 -16.01
C GLN A 89 -2.89 14.52 -17.15
N HIS A 90 -2.55 15.14 -18.28
CA HIS A 90 -3.40 15.13 -19.46
C HIS A 90 -3.56 13.72 -20.02
N TRP A 91 -2.46 12.99 -20.20
CA TRP A 91 -2.48 11.59 -20.63
C TRP A 91 -3.30 10.70 -19.70
N LEU A 92 -3.16 10.84 -18.37
CA LEU A 92 -3.94 10.06 -17.40
C LEU A 92 -5.44 10.34 -17.50
N ARG A 93 -5.84 11.59 -17.76
CA ARG A 93 -7.24 11.97 -17.95
C ARG A 93 -7.81 11.41 -19.24
N THR A 94 -7.07 11.49 -20.34
CA THR A 94 -7.54 11.05 -21.67
C THR A 94 -7.49 9.54 -21.87
N SER A 95 -6.60 8.83 -21.17
CA SER A 95 -6.47 7.37 -21.23
C SER A 95 -7.50 6.61 -20.37
N GLY A 96 -8.32 7.32 -19.57
CA GLY A 96 -9.23 6.68 -18.62
C GLY A 96 -8.52 6.03 -17.42
N LEU A 97 -7.22 6.27 -17.27
CA LEU A 97 -6.38 5.79 -16.17
C LEU A 97 -6.52 6.63 -14.88
N SER A 98 -7.51 7.51 -14.82
CA SER A 98 -7.85 8.36 -13.67
C SER A 98 -8.16 7.58 -12.39
N LYS A 99 -8.20 6.24 -12.45
CA LYS A 99 -8.29 5.33 -11.29
C LYS A 99 -6.93 5.08 -10.60
N LEU A 100 -5.81 5.53 -11.17
CA LEU A 100 -4.50 5.55 -10.52
C LEU A 100 -4.21 6.99 -10.15
N VAL A 101 -4.18 7.33 -8.87
CA VAL A 101 -4.03 8.74 -8.49
C VAL A 101 -3.08 8.80 -7.33
N HIS A 102 -1.81 8.87 -7.70
CA HIS A 102 -0.84 9.87 -7.25
C HIS A 102 0.30 9.82 -8.27
N CYS A 103 0.48 10.89 -9.06
CA CYS A 103 1.55 11.01 -10.06
C CYS A 103 2.43 12.19 -9.68
N TYR A 104 3.74 11.97 -9.70
CA TYR A 104 4.75 12.99 -9.42
C TYR A 104 5.81 12.94 -10.50
N THR A 105 6.26 14.09 -10.98
CA THR A 105 7.31 14.21 -11.99
C THR A 105 8.10 15.48 -11.76
N ASP A 106 9.33 15.47 -12.24
CA ASP A 106 10.33 16.47 -11.94
C ASP A 106 10.90 17.15 -13.19
N THR A 107 10.17 17.08 -14.32
CA THR A 107 10.57 17.78 -15.54
C THR A 107 10.01 19.20 -15.57
N PRO A 108 10.85 20.26 -15.58
CA PRO A 108 10.40 21.65 -15.53
C PRO A 108 9.47 22.02 -16.69
N ARG A 109 8.51 22.94 -16.46
CA ARG A 109 7.53 23.38 -17.48
C ARG A 109 8.14 23.90 -18.79
N ASN A 110 9.33 24.49 -18.74
CA ASN A 110 9.99 25.12 -19.91
C ASN A 110 10.99 24.19 -20.61
N ALA A 111 11.10 22.94 -20.16
CA ALA A 111 12.05 21.94 -20.63
C ALA A 111 11.83 21.49 -22.08
N ILE A 112 10.65 21.74 -22.66
CA ILE A 112 10.25 21.27 -23.99
C ILE A 112 11.22 21.76 -25.10
N ASN A 113 11.93 22.87 -24.89
CA ASN A 113 12.72 23.53 -25.94
C ASN A 113 14.24 23.53 -25.77
N ALA A 114 14.84 23.03 -24.68
CA ALA A 114 16.30 22.98 -24.56
C ALA A 114 16.79 21.89 -23.58
N ASN A 115 17.61 20.94 -24.07
CA ASN A 115 18.51 20.05 -23.30
C ASN A 115 17.94 19.07 -22.26
N THR A 116 16.63 18.92 -22.11
CA THR A 116 16.01 17.93 -21.19
C THR A 116 15.54 16.64 -21.86
N LYS A 117 15.66 16.54 -23.20
CA LYS A 117 15.45 15.28 -23.93
C LYS A 117 16.34 14.22 -23.30
N GLY A 118 15.76 13.11 -22.84
CA GLY A 118 16.51 12.05 -22.16
C GLY A 118 16.31 11.97 -20.65
N LYS A 119 15.56 12.87 -19.99
CA LYS A 119 15.40 12.83 -18.52
C LYS A 119 13.95 12.84 -18.04
N GLY A 120 13.76 12.72 -16.72
CA GLY A 120 12.47 12.69 -16.05
C GLY A 120 12.18 11.35 -15.39
N THR A 121 11.52 11.38 -14.25
CA THR A 121 11.13 10.20 -13.48
C THR A 121 9.72 10.40 -12.93
N CYS A 122 9.00 9.30 -12.74
CA CYS A 122 7.62 9.33 -12.27
C CYS A 122 7.32 8.13 -11.36
N ILE A 123 6.48 8.38 -10.35
CA ILE A 123 5.81 7.31 -9.58
C ILE A 123 4.31 7.44 -9.82
N MET A 124 3.68 6.33 -10.22
CA MET A 124 2.22 6.20 -10.28
C MET A 124 1.75 5.16 -9.27
N ILE A 125 0.66 5.46 -8.57
CA ILE A 125 0.11 4.58 -7.52
C ILE A 125 -1.36 4.30 -7.78
N SER A 126 -1.75 3.02 -7.72
CA SER A 126 -3.14 2.59 -7.80
C SER A 126 -3.96 3.06 -6.62
N LYS A 127 -5.18 3.55 -6.88
CA LYS A 127 -6.11 3.97 -5.80
C LYS A 127 -6.50 2.82 -4.89
N ASN A 128 -6.49 1.59 -5.41
CA ASN A 128 -6.83 0.38 -4.65
C ASN A 128 -5.85 0.11 -3.50
N LEU A 129 -4.65 0.70 -3.55
CA LEU A 129 -3.69 0.64 -2.45
C LEU A 129 -4.10 1.52 -1.25
N HIS A 130 -5.01 2.47 -1.46
CA HIS A 130 -5.45 3.49 -0.50
C HIS A 130 -4.28 4.11 0.30
N PRO A 131 -3.21 4.59 -0.38
CA PRO A 131 -2.05 5.13 0.32
C PRO A 131 -2.40 6.49 0.96
N HIS A 132 -1.82 6.76 2.11
CA HIS A 132 -1.81 8.12 2.65
C HIS A 132 -0.42 8.74 2.42
N VAL A 133 -0.34 9.71 1.50
CA VAL A 133 0.91 10.42 1.22
C VAL A 133 1.24 11.35 2.39
N GLN A 134 2.38 11.12 3.05
CA GLN A 134 2.86 11.91 4.17
C GLN A 134 3.81 13.01 3.74
N ARG A 135 4.77 12.69 2.86
CA ARG A 135 5.80 13.61 2.39
C ARG A 135 6.25 13.27 0.98
N HIS A 136 6.82 14.26 0.31
CA HIS A 136 7.32 14.21 -1.05
C HIS A 136 8.67 14.92 -1.12
N TRP A 137 9.63 14.33 -1.83
CA TRP A 137 10.91 14.96 -2.14
C TRP A 137 11.29 14.69 -3.59
N GLU A 138 11.97 15.65 -4.18
CA GLU A 138 12.31 15.69 -5.60
C GLU A 138 13.79 16.04 -5.77
N PHE A 139 14.44 15.42 -6.75
CA PHE A 139 15.74 15.84 -7.25
C PHE A 139 15.65 16.02 -8.77
N PRO A 140 15.77 17.26 -9.28
CA PRO A 140 15.41 17.65 -10.64
C PRO A 140 15.70 16.59 -11.70
N ASP A 141 14.66 16.15 -12.41
CA ASP A 141 14.68 15.16 -13.49
C ASP A 141 15.24 13.76 -13.16
N ARG A 142 15.69 13.48 -11.92
CA ARG A 142 16.42 12.25 -11.56
C ARG A 142 15.78 11.43 -10.45
N ALA A 143 15.09 12.04 -9.49
CA ALA A 143 14.46 11.27 -8.42
C ALA A 143 13.15 11.86 -7.94
N VAL A 144 12.17 10.99 -7.73
CA VAL A 144 10.96 11.27 -6.97
C VAL A 144 10.95 10.29 -5.80
N LEU A 145 10.82 10.81 -4.57
CA LEU A 145 10.71 10.04 -3.34
C LEU A 145 9.38 10.35 -2.64
N LEU A 146 8.61 9.32 -2.31
CA LEU A 146 7.31 9.43 -1.65
C LEU A 146 7.31 8.67 -0.34
N GLN A 147 7.05 9.39 0.76
CA GLN A 147 6.73 8.76 2.04
C GLN A 147 5.23 8.51 2.11
N LEU A 148 4.85 7.25 2.24
CA LEU A 148 3.47 6.80 2.27
C LEU A 148 3.19 6.05 3.57
N ASN A 149 1.97 6.15 4.08
CA ASN A 149 1.44 5.19 5.03
C ASN A 149 0.52 4.21 4.28
N ILE A 150 0.90 2.93 4.29
CA ILE A 150 0.15 1.82 3.70
C ILE A 150 -0.06 0.79 4.81
N LYS A 151 -1.32 0.54 5.19
CA LYS A 151 -1.69 -0.41 6.26
C LYS A 151 -0.88 -0.22 7.54
N ASP A 152 -0.82 1.04 8.02
CA ASP A 152 -0.21 1.42 9.29
C ASP A 152 1.31 1.21 9.34
N LYS A 153 1.95 1.16 8.17
CA LYS A 153 3.40 1.13 8.01
C LYS A 153 3.84 2.25 7.09
N ILE A 154 4.98 2.81 7.45
CA ILE A 154 5.62 3.89 6.69
C ILE A 154 6.51 3.26 5.64
N TYR A 155 6.24 3.58 4.39
CA TYR A 155 7.06 3.23 3.23
C TYR A 155 7.70 4.49 2.67
N LEU A 156 8.96 4.40 2.24
CA LEU A 156 9.57 5.33 1.31
C LEU A 156 9.69 4.62 -0.04
N LEU A 157 8.94 5.09 -1.03
CA LEU A 157 9.05 4.63 -2.42
C LEU A 157 9.86 5.63 -3.21
N GLY A 158 10.84 5.18 -4.00
CA GLY A 158 11.69 6.05 -4.78
C GLY A 158 11.89 5.56 -6.21
N SER A 159 11.58 6.41 -7.19
CA SER A 159 11.88 6.18 -8.60
C SER A 159 13.11 6.98 -9.00
N ILE A 160 14.21 6.29 -9.32
CA ILE A 160 15.54 6.87 -9.51
C ILE A 160 16.01 6.70 -10.95
N TYR A 161 16.60 7.74 -11.51
CA TYR A 161 17.27 7.76 -12.81
C TYR A 161 18.64 8.41 -12.64
N VAL A 162 19.71 7.62 -12.54
CA VAL A 162 21.07 8.12 -12.34
C VAL A 162 21.67 8.59 -13.68
N PRO A 163 22.51 9.64 -13.74
CA PRO A 163 23.19 10.03 -14.98
C PRO A 163 24.04 8.90 -15.60
N SER A 164 23.99 8.75 -16.92
CA SER A 164 24.60 7.63 -17.66
C SER A 164 26.11 7.72 -17.91
N ASN A 165 26.72 8.90 -17.81
CA ASN A 165 28.13 9.09 -18.13
C ASN A 165 28.90 9.86 -17.04
N PRO A 166 29.56 9.17 -16.08
CA PRO A 166 30.34 9.82 -15.04
C PRO A 166 31.68 10.40 -15.55
N ASN A 167 31.93 10.47 -16.86
CA ASN A 167 33.18 11.01 -17.38
C ASN A 167 33.17 12.54 -17.50
N THR A 168 32.00 13.19 -17.47
CA THR A 168 31.94 14.66 -17.39
C THR A 168 31.92 15.12 -15.93
N VAL A 169 32.61 16.23 -15.63
CA VAL A 169 32.64 16.82 -14.28
C VAL A 169 31.23 17.12 -13.79
N ASP A 170 30.38 17.66 -14.66
CA ASP A 170 29.00 18.02 -14.34
C ASP A 170 28.16 16.79 -13.96
N GLN A 171 28.26 15.68 -14.70
CA GLN A 171 27.50 14.48 -14.38
C GLN A 171 27.99 13.80 -13.10
N ARG A 172 29.30 13.87 -12.79
CA ARG A 172 29.81 13.40 -11.48
C ARG A 172 29.25 14.23 -10.34
N HIS A 173 29.21 15.56 -10.48
CA HIS A 173 28.63 16.44 -9.47
C HIS A 173 27.12 16.23 -9.32
N GLU A 174 26.39 16.07 -10.43
CA GLU A 174 24.95 15.75 -10.42
C GLU A 174 24.70 14.42 -9.70
N THR A 175 25.48 13.38 -10.02
CA THR A 175 25.41 12.07 -9.35
C THR A 175 25.69 12.20 -7.85
N GLN A 176 26.75 12.92 -7.46
CA GLN A 176 27.07 13.13 -6.06
C GLN A 176 25.91 13.80 -5.31
N LYS A 177 25.37 14.89 -5.86
CA LYS A 177 24.24 15.62 -5.28
C LYS A 177 22.99 14.75 -5.17
N LEU A 178 22.70 13.92 -6.17
CA LEU A 178 21.59 12.97 -6.15
C LEU A 178 21.74 11.97 -5.00
N PHE A 179 22.91 11.38 -4.81
CA PHE A 179 23.13 10.43 -3.72
C PHE A 179 23.17 11.08 -2.34
N ASP A 180 23.64 12.31 -2.22
CA ASP A 180 23.57 13.08 -0.98
C ASP A 180 22.12 13.45 -0.65
N PHE A 181 21.31 13.80 -1.64
CA PHE A 181 19.86 13.98 -1.50
C PHE A 181 19.19 12.70 -1.01
N ILE A 182 19.38 11.56 -1.69
CA ILE A 182 18.81 10.25 -1.28
C ILE A 182 19.24 9.90 0.15
N THR A 183 20.54 10.03 0.45
CA THR A 183 21.09 9.69 1.76
C THR A 183 20.55 10.58 2.87
N THR A 184 20.47 11.88 2.63
CA THR A 184 19.94 12.85 3.61
C THR A 184 18.47 12.58 3.89
N THR A 185 17.67 12.33 2.84
CA THR A 185 16.27 11.96 2.98
C THR A 185 16.11 10.70 3.82
N ILE A 186 16.86 9.63 3.51
CA ILE A 186 16.80 8.36 4.25
C ILE A 186 17.18 8.53 5.73
N ASN A 187 18.25 9.28 6.01
CA ASN A 187 18.73 9.49 7.38
C ASN A 187 17.72 10.25 8.26
N ASN A 188 16.83 11.04 7.65
CA ASN A 188 15.80 11.83 8.34
C ASN A 188 14.49 11.07 8.57
N LEU A 189 14.41 9.79 8.15
CA LEU A 189 13.21 8.98 8.30
C LEU A 189 13.23 8.19 9.61
N PRO A 190 12.05 7.85 10.17
CA PRO A 190 11.95 6.93 11.29
C PRO A 190 12.67 5.62 10.97
N SER A 191 13.39 5.08 11.95
CA SER A 191 14.15 3.83 11.77
C SER A 191 13.28 2.65 11.35
N THR A 192 11.96 2.70 11.61
CA THR A 192 10.93 1.71 11.25
C THR A 192 10.47 1.77 9.80
N THR A 193 10.92 2.75 9.02
CA THR A 193 10.51 2.94 7.62
C THR A 193 10.98 1.78 6.75
N ILE A 194 10.08 1.27 5.91
CA ILE A 194 10.38 0.31 4.84
C ILE A 194 10.79 1.12 3.62
N ILE A 195 11.97 0.87 3.07
CA ILE A 195 12.51 1.69 1.97
C ILE A 195 12.66 0.83 0.73
N ILE A 196 12.08 1.29 -0.37
CA ILE A 196 12.13 0.65 -1.68
C ILE A 196 12.48 1.72 -2.72
N LEU A 197 13.67 1.60 -3.28
CA LEU A 197 14.14 2.46 -4.37
C LEU A 197 14.26 1.59 -5.63
N GLY A 198 13.85 2.07 -6.79
CA GLY A 198 13.96 1.34 -8.04
C GLY A 198 14.13 2.29 -9.23
N GLY A 199 14.61 1.74 -10.34
CA GLY A 199 14.78 2.46 -11.60
C GLY A 199 16.14 2.23 -12.23
N ASP A 200 16.59 3.19 -13.04
CA ASP A 200 17.87 3.14 -13.74
C ASP A 200 18.98 3.67 -12.85
N TRP A 201 19.89 2.79 -12.44
CA TRP A 201 21.04 3.18 -11.65
C TRP A 201 22.26 3.52 -12.52
N ASN A 202 22.21 3.27 -13.83
CA ASN A 202 23.32 3.44 -14.77
C ASN A 202 24.66 2.85 -14.27
N SER A 203 24.57 1.85 -13.39
CA SER A 203 25.69 1.17 -12.73
C SER A 203 25.23 -0.21 -12.31
N VAL A 204 26.12 -1.18 -12.33
CA VAL A 204 25.82 -2.56 -11.94
C VAL A 204 26.17 -2.82 -10.48
N VAL A 205 25.54 -3.83 -9.87
CA VAL A 205 25.80 -4.23 -8.47
C VAL A 205 26.97 -5.20 -8.39
N ASN A 206 27.00 -6.22 -9.27
CA ASN A 206 28.08 -7.19 -9.36
C ASN A 206 28.53 -7.31 -10.82
N PRO A 207 29.63 -6.65 -11.23
CA PRO A 207 30.09 -6.66 -12.62
C PRO A 207 30.26 -8.04 -13.24
N MET A 208 30.68 -9.04 -12.46
CA MET A 208 30.90 -10.41 -12.97
C MET A 208 29.59 -11.10 -13.40
N LEU A 209 28.49 -10.79 -12.73
CA LEU A 209 27.18 -11.39 -13.00
C LEU A 209 26.28 -10.49 -13.83
N ASP A 210 26.49 -9.18 -13.74
CA ASP A 210 25.57 -8.16 -14.24
C ASP A 210 26.04 -7.50 -15.54
N ARG A 211 27.11 -8.02 -16.16
CA ARG A 211 27.57 -7.64 -17.50
C ARG A 211 28.02 -8.85 -18.31
N THR A 212 28.02 -8.70 -19.64
CA THR A 212 28.59 -9.70 -20.55
C THR A 212 30.11 -9.57 -20.69
N ASN A 213 30.62 -8.34 -20.70
CA ASN A 213 32.05 -8.07 -20.77
C ASN A 213 32.63 -7.88 -19.35
N ASN A 214 33.59 -8.74 -19.00
CA ASN A 214 34.33 -8.65 -17.73
C ASN A 214 35.40 -7.57 -17.74
N ASP A 215 35.59 -6.87 -18.86
CA ASP A 215 36.44 -5.68 -18.87
C ASP A 215 35.90 -4.72 -17.81
N THR A 216 36.75 -4.42 -16.83
CA THR A 216 36.53 -3.36 -15.87
C THR A 216 36.19 -2.12 -16.68
N SER A 217 34.90 -1.77 -16.73
CA SER A 217 34.51 -0.58 -17.47
C SER A 217 35.34 0.58 -16.93
N GLN A 218 35.90 1.40 -17.82
CA GLN A 218 36.57 2.64 -17.40
C GLN A 218 35.60 3.57 -16.63
N ILE A 219 34.29 3.30 -16.75
CA ILE A 219 33.21 3.82 -15.91
C ILE A 219 33.33 3.15 -14.53
N PRO A 220 33.82 3.85 -13.49
CA PRO A 220 33.93 3.25 -12.16
C PRO A 220 32.55 2.82 -11.70
N GLU A 221 32.43 1.63 -11.11
CA GLU A 221 31.22 1.27 -10.37
C GLU A 221 30.95 2.39 -9.39
N LEU A 222 29.69 2.84 -9.35
CA LEU A 222 29.35 4.00 -8.55
C LEU A 222 29.66 3.68 -7.09
N LYS A 223 30.74 4.27 -6.55
CA LYS A 223 31.13 4.19 -5.12
C LYS A 223 29.94 4.48 -4.21
N GLN A 224 28.97 5.25 -4.70
CA GLN A 224 27.73 5.58 -4.02
C GLN A 224 26.74 4.41 -3.89
N ILE A 225 26.64 3.50 -4.87
CA ILE A 225 25.85 2.25 -4.73
C ILE A 225 26.44 1.40 -3.62
N HIS A 226 27.77 1.21 -3.61
CA HIS A 226 28.46 0.50 -2.53
C HIS A 226 28.29 1.20 -1.17
N ARG A 227 28.17 2.54 -1.14
CA ARG A 227 27.87 3.29 0.09
C ARG A 227 26.46 2.96 0.62
N LEU A 228 25.45 2.85 -0.26
CA LEU A 228 24.11 2.39 0.14
C LEU A 228 24.13 0.94 0.61
N MET A 229 24.84 0.04 -0.09
CA MET A 229 24.94 -1.36 0.31
C MET A 229 25.60 -1.53 1.68
N ARG A 230 26.66 -0.77 1.99
CA ARG A 230 27.27 -0.72 3.34
C ARG A 230 26.30 -0.21 4.42
N LYS A 231 25.30 0.58 4.04
CA LYS A 231 24.18 0.98 4.91
C LYS A 231 23.05 -0.07 4.96
N LYS A 232 23.35 -1.32 4.62
CA LYS A 232 22.44 -2.46 4.65
C LYS A 232 21.24 -2.31 3.69
N PHE A 233 21.51 -1.74 2.52
CA PHE A 233 20.63 -1.87 1.36
C PHE A 233 21.02 -3.11 0.55
N TYR A 234 20.03 -3.79 -0.01
CA TYR A 234 20.18 -5.03 -0.74
C TYR A 234 19.47 -4.94 -2.09
N ALA A 235 20.03 -5.60 -3.09
CA ALA A 235 19.38 -5.78 -4.40
C ALA A 235 18.53 -7.07 -4.36
N PRO A 236 17.18 -7.00 -4.35
CA PRO A 236 16.32 -8.17 -4.17
C PRO A 236 16.55 -9.26 -5.21
N PHE A 237 16.74 -8.89 -6.49
CA PHE A 237 17.05 -9.86 -7.53
C PHE A 237 18.30 -10.69 -7.21
N ARG A 238 19.39 -10.08 -6.69
CA ARG A 238 20.59 -10.87 -6.33
C ARG A 238 20.42 -11.67 -5.06
N HIS A 239 19.48 -11.28 -4.21
CA HIS A 239 19.12 -12.06 -3.05
C HIS A 239 18.40 -13.36 -3.45
N LEU A 240 17.46 -13.27 -4.39
CA LEU A 240 16.67 -14.42 -4.88
C LEU A 240 17.41 -15.23 -5.96
N HIS A 241 18.18 -14.57 -6.81
CA HIS A 241 18.89 -15.15 -7.96
C HIS A 241 20.39 -14.86 -7.84
N SER A 242 21.06 -15.52 -6.89
CA SER A 242 22.44 -15.19 -6.51
C SER A 242 23.47 -15.36 -7.63
N ILE A 243 23.25 -16.28 -8.57
CA ILE A 243 24.20 -16.64 -9.65
C ILE A 243 23.69 -16.39 -11.07
N GLN A 244 22.41 -16.04 -11.24
CA GLN A 244 21.76 -15.94 -12.55
C GLN A 244 22.26 -14.74 -13.36
N ARG A 245 22.69 -14.96 -14.60
CA ARG A 245 23.21 -13.89 -15.48
C ARG A 245 22.11 -13.37 -16.41
N ASP A 246 21.27 -12.49 -15.87
CA ASP A 246 20.25 -11.78 -16.64
C ASP A 246 20.50 -10.29 -16.65
N TYR A 247 20.05 -9.64 -17.71
CA TYR A 247 20.33 -8.25 -18.02
C TYR A 247 19.05 -7.49 -18.31
N THR A 248 19.05 -6.21 -17.94
CA THR A 248 17.92 -5.30 -18.16
C THR A 248 18.20 -4.31 -19.27
N PHE A 249 19.40 -4.27 -19.84
CA PHE A 249 19.80 -3.39 -20.92
C PHE A 249 20.64 -4.18 -21.91
N SER A 250 20.37 -4.01 -23.20
CA SER A 250 21.13 -4.63 -24.28
C SER A 250 21.39 -3.62 -25.39
N HIS A 251 22.67 -3.37 -25.69
CA HIS A 251 23.10 -2.57 -26.82
C HIS A 251 23.79 -3.44 -27.87
N LYS A 252 23.30 -3.41 -29.11
CA LYS A 252 23.87 -4.18 -30.22
C LYS A 252 24.46 -3.22 -31.27
N ASN A 253 25.76 -3.29 -31.46
CA ASN A 253 26.47 -2.71 -32.59
C ASN A 253 26.80 -3.80 -33.62
N LYS A 254 27.19 -3.41 -34.85
CA LYS A 254 27.46 -4.34 -35.96
C LYS A 254 28.35 -5.55 -35.58
N ASN A 255 29.32 -5.35 -34.69
CA ASN A 255 30.32 -6.36 -34.33
C ASN A 255 30.34 -6.72 -32.83
N THR A 256 29.52 -6.07 -31.99
CA THR A 256 29.56 -6.26 -30.53
C THR A 256 28.17 -6.17 -29.91
N SER A 257 27.88 -7.08 -28.98
CA SER A 257 26.71 -7.01 -28.10
C SER A 257 27.19 -6.74 -26.67
N PHE A 258 26.69 -5.67 -26.07
CA PHE A 258 26.92 -5.35 -24.67
C PHE A 258 25.60 -5.47 -23.93
N GLU A 259 25.58 -6.23 -22.83
CA GLU A 259 24.40 -6.33 -21.98
C GLU A 259 24.80 -6.03 -20.54
N ALA A 260 23.91 -5.34 -19.82
CA ALA A 260 24.12 -4.97 -18.43
C ALA A 260 22.81 -4.97 -17.64
N ARG A 261 22.91 -5.22 -16.33
CA ARG A 261 21.79 -5.07 -15.40
C ARG A 261 21.92 -3.77 -14.60
N ILE A 262 21.43 -2.70 -15.22
CA ILE A 262 21.45 -1.34 -14.68
C ILE A 262 20.11 -0.91 -14.09
N TYR A 263 19.04 -1.67 -14.38
CA TYR A 263 17.75 -1.55 -13.71
C TYR A 263 17.67 -2.55 -12.56
N TYR A 264 17.41 -2.05 -11.36
CA TYR A 264 17.14 -2.90 -10.21
C TYR A 264 16.47 -2.13 -9.09
N PHE A 265 15.89 -2.87 -8.15
CA PHE A 265 15.47 -2.34 -6.87
C PHE A 265 16.63 -2.38 -5.87
N LEU A 266 16.68 -1.39 -4.98
CA LEU A 266 17.44 -1.40 -3.73
C LEU A 266 16.45 -1.23 -2.58
N ILE A 267 16.52 -2.15 -1.62
CA ILE A 267 15.65 -2.13 -0.45
C ILE A 267 16.47 -2.13 0.83
N ASN A 268 15.94 -1.55 1.90
CA ASN A 268 16.60 -1.66 3.21
C ASN A 268 16.40 -3.05 3.82
N THR A 269 17.21 -3.38 4.83
CA THR A 269 17.18 -4.68 5.54
C THR A 269 15.78 -5.05 6.07
N ARG A 270 14.95 -4.07 6.39
CA ARG A 270 13.60 -4.31 6.93
C ARG A 270 12.62 -4.83 5.88
N ALA A 271 12.78 -4.41 4.63
CA ALA A 271 11.95 -4.87 3.53
C ALA A 271 12.32 -6.30 3.10
N LEU A 272 13.60 -6.67 3.25
CA LEU A 272 14.16 -7.91 2.70
C LEU A 272 13.40 -9.18 3.08
N PRO A 273 13.02 -9.42 4.36
CA PRO A 273 12.28 -10.63 4.74
C PRO A 273 10.87 -10.74 4.14
N ALA A 274 10.33 -9.63 3.63
CA ALA A 274 9.00 -9.59 3.04
C ALA A 274 9.03 -9.70 1.51
N VAL A 275 10.21 -9.71 0.88
CA VAL A 275 10.34 -9.93 -0.57
C VAL A 275 9.96 -11.38 -0.88
N SER A 276 8.97 -11.56 -1.74
CA SER A 276 8.59 -12.87 -2.26
C SER A 276 9.07 -13.11 -3.69
N GLU A 277 9.19 -12.04 -4.50
CA GLU A 277 9.51 -12.12 -5.92
C GLU A 277 10.24 -10.86 -6.39
N CYS A 278 11.19 -11.00 -7.31
CA CYS A 278 11.84 -9.88 -7.99
C CYS A 278 12.42 -10.32 -9.33
N ASP A 279 11.71 -10.04 -10.43
CA ASP A 279 12.03 -10.59 -11.74
C ASP A 279 12.34 -9.53 -12.79
N ILE A 280 12.93 -9.98 -13.90
CA ILE A 280 13.14 -9.21 -15.13
C ILE A 280 12.15 -9.75 -16.17
N LEU A 281 11.29 -8.88 -16.70
CA LEU A 281 10.29 -9.28 -17.68
C LEU A 281 10.91 -9.34 -19.08
N MET A 282 11.10 -10.56 -19.60
CA MET A 282 11.76 -10.78 -20.89
C MET A 282 10.86 -10.48 -22.09
N ASP A 283 9.56 -10.75 -21.97
CA ASP A 283 8.62 -10.75 -23.09
C ASP A 283 7.65 -9.56 -23.07
N LEU A 284 8.01 -8.49 -22.36
CA LEU A 284 7.16 -7.30 -22.33
C LEU A 284 7.27 -6.56 -23.65
N PHE A 285 6.16 -6.46 -24.38
CA PHE A 285 6.04 -5.65 -25.58
C PHE A 285 6.00 -4.17 -25.21
N ILE A 286 7.09 -3.61 -24.72
CA ILE A 286 7.28 -2.16 -24.68
C ILE A 286 8.60 -1.94 -25.41
N ASP A 287 8.52 -1.27 -26.56
CA ASP A 287 9.66 -1.10 -27.46
C ASP A 287 10.70 -0.15 -26.83
N THR A 288 11.60 -0.69 -26.02
CA THR A 288 12.73 0.04 -25.43
C THR A 288 13.96 -0.86 -25.40
N ASP A 289 15.12 -0.24 -25.28
CA ASP A 289 16.41 -0.91 -25.08
C ASP A 289 16.56 -1.50 -23.66
N GLN A 290 15.53 -1.34 -22.82
CA GLN A 290 15.53 -1.74 -21.43
C GLN A 290 14.34 -2.64 -21.07
N LYS A 291 14.63 -3.76 -20.40
CA LYS A 291 13.62 -4.68 -19.89
C LYS A 291 13.05 -4.15 -18.57
N ALA A 292 11.74 -4.32 -18.40
CA ALA A 292 11.08 -3.99 -17.14
C ALA A 292 11.49 -4.94 -16.02
N ILE A 293 11.39 -4.45 -14.79
CA ILE A 293 11.60 -5.26 -13.58
C ILE A 293 10.38 -5.18 -12.66
N THR A 294 10.15 -6.25 -11.93
CA THR A 294 9.05 -6.35 -10.95
C THR A 294 9.60 -6.63 -9.56
N LEU A 295 8.82 -6.26 -8.55
CA LEU A 295 9.09 -6.59 -7.16
C LEU A 295 7.77 -6.84 -6.44
N GLN A 296 7.68 -7.98 -5.76
CA GLN A 296 6.58 -8.29 -4.86
C GLN A 296 7.07 -8.30 -3.42
N ILE A 297 6.40 -7.51 -2.58
CA ILE A 297 6.62 -7.48 -1.13
C ILE A 297 5.33 -7.82 -0.41
N SER A 298 5.37 -8.84 0.44
CA SER A 298 4.28 -9.15 1.35
C SER A 298 3.99 -7.95 2.25
N LEU A 299 2.79 -7.38 2.13
CA LEU A 299 2.32 -6.42 3.11
C LEU A 299 2.12 -7.16 4.43
N PRO A 300 2.45 -6.54 5.57
CA PRO A 300 2.12 -7.15 6.84
C PRO A 300 0.61 -7.41 6.82
N LYS A 301 0.24 -8.65 7.13
CA LYS A 301 -1.14 -8.92 7.54
C LYS A 301 -1.42 -7.86 8.58
N ARG A 302 -2.52 -7.10 8.40
CA ARG A 302 -3.07 -6.41 9.55
C ARG A 302 -3.23 -7.54 10.57
N LYS A 303 -2.36 -7.58 11.60
CA LYS A 303 -2.86 -8.01 12.90
C LYS A 303 -4.17 -7.26 12.98
N HIS A 304 -5.29 -7.93 13.24
CA HIS A 304 -6.49 -7.21 13.62
C HIS A 304 -6.07 -6.33 14.81
N GLN A 305 -5.49 -5.16 14.53
CA GLN A 305 -5.72 -3.95 15.25
C GLN A 305 -7.22 -3.97 15.17
N PHE A 306 -7.83 -4.38 16.28
CA PHE A 306 -9.16 -3.94 16.62
C PHE A 306 -9.24 -2.56 16.03
N PHE A 307 -10.07 -2.40 14.98
CA PHE A 307 -10.29 -1.11 14.33
C PHE A 307 -10.24 -0.07 15.43
N ASP A 308 -9.59 1.07 15.16
CA ASP A 308 -9.32 2.16 16.09
C ASP A 308 -10.61 2.86 16.61
N TYR A 309 -11.67 2.07 16.86
CA TYR A 309 -12.82 2.29 17.73
C TYR A 309 -12.41 2.61 19.19
N ASN A 310 -11.12 2.56 19.53
CA ASN A 310 -10.57 3.20 20.74
C ASN A 310 -10.84 4.72 20.79
N ARG A 311 -11.27 5.35 19.67
CA ARG A 311 -11.81 6.72 19.70
C ARG A 311 -13.15 6.88 20.40
N TYR A 312 -13.91 5.80 20.60
CA TYR A 312 -15.23 5.85 21.19
C TYR A 312 -15.22 5.19 22.58
N LYS A 313 -15.01 6.00 23.62
CA LYS A 313 -15.20 5.54 25.00
C LYS A 313 -16.69 5.64 25.34
N ILE A 314 -17.29 4.52 25.72
CA ILE A 314 -18.64 4.51 26.31
C ILE A 314 -18.59 5.36 27.58
N SER A 315 -19.47 6.34 27.65
CA SER A 315 -19.59 7.23 28.81
C SER A 315 -20.54 6.59 29.80
N TRP A 316 -20.03 5.63 30.57
CA TRP A 316 -20.83 4.90 31.57
C TRP A 316 -21.53 5.83 32.56
N ASP A 317 -20.94 7.00 32.83
CA ASP A 317 -21.49 8.07 33.65
C ASP A 317 -22.73 8.76 33.04
N LEU A 318 -22.90 8.67 31.72
CA LEU A 318 -24.06 9.21 30.99
C LEU A 318 -25.11 8.15 30.67
N CYS A 319 -24.84 6.88 30.94
CA CYS A 319 -25.76 5.78 30.66
C CYS A 319 -26.96 5.81 31.62
N LEU A 320 -28.16 5.97 31.08
CA LEU A 320 -29.39 5.77 31.83
C LEU A 320 -29.66 4.27 32.06
N PRO A 321 -30.30 3.86 33.17
CA PRO A 321 -30.63 2.45 33.43
C PRO A 321 -31.36 1.77 32.28
N GLU A 322 -32.28 2.46 31.62
CA GLU A 322 -33.08 1.95 30.51
C GLU A 322 -32.21 1.66 29.27
N GLN A 323 -31.15 2.44 29.06
CA GLN A 323 -30.18 2.22 27.98
C GLN A 323 -29.34 0.97 28.22
N ILE A 324 -28.96 0.73 29.48
CA ILE A 324 -28.23 -0.50 29.88
C ILE A 324 -29.12 -1.72 29.67
N VAL A 325 -30.39 -1.66 30.08
CA VAL A 325 -31.37 -2.73 29.85
C VAL A 325 -31.59 -2.97 28.35
N SER A 326 -31.77 -1.89 27.57
CA SER A 326 -31.92 -1.96 26.12
C SER A 326 -30.71 -2.59 25.44
N PHE A 327 -29.50 -2.19 25.82
CA PHE A 327 -28.25 -2.78 25.35
C PHE A 327 -28.17 -4.26 25.69
N SER A 328 -28.43 -4.63 26.94
CA SER A 328 -28.41 -6.04 27.41
C SER A 328 -29.39 -6.92 26.62
N HIS A 329 -30.61 -6.43 26.38
CA HIS A 329 -31.61 -7.12 25.57
C HIS A 329 -31.15 -7.24 24.10
N SER A 330 -30.50 -6.20 23.57
CA SER A 330 -29.98 -6.22 22.20
C SER A 330 -28.85 -7.24 22.00
N ILE A 331 -28.05 -7.49 23.04
CA ILE A 331 -26.98 -8.50 23.04
C ILE A 331 -27.57 -9.90 23.18
N SER A 332 -28.49 -10.08 24.13
CA SER A 332 -29.11 -11.38 24.41
C SER A 332 -29.87 -11.93 23.20
N ASN A 333 -30.47 -11.05 22.39
CA ASN A 333 -31.24 -11.42 21.21
C ASN A 333 -30.47 -11.29 19.89
N ASP A 334 -29.15 -11.06 19.92
CA ASP A 334 -28.36 -10.97 18.69
C ASP A 334 -28.14 -12.36 18.08
N THR A 335 -28.71 -12.60 16.91
CA THR A 335 -28.61 -13.89 16.20
C THR A 335 -27.18 -14.27 15.84
N THR A 336 -26.29 -13.30 15.60
CA THR A 336 -24.87 -13.55 15.33
C THR A 336 -24.19 -14.10 16.57
N LEU A 337 -24.44 -13.49 17.74
CA LEU A 337 -23.87 -13.94 19.00
C LEU A 337 -24.41 -15.33 19.40
N GLN A 338 -25.70 -15.59 19.17
CA GLN A 338 -26.28 -16.92 19.38
C GLN A 338 -25.67 -17.96 18.43
N GLY A 339 -25.46 -17.60 17.17
CA GLY A 339 -24.78 -18.46 16.19
C GLY A 339 -23.33 -18.79 16.58
N ILE A 340 -22.58 -17.82 17.10
CA ILE A 340 -21.23 -18.06 17.63
C ILE A 340 -21.29 -19.00 18.85
N LYS A 341 -22.22 -18.76 19.78
CA LYS A 341 -22.42 -19.61 20.96
C LYS A 341 -22.70 -21.06 20.58
N GLN A 342 -23.56 -21.29 19.60
CA GLN A 342 -23.85 -22.63 19.06
C GLN A 342 -22.65 -23.23 18.33
N LYS A 343 -21.94 -22.45 17.50
CA LYS A 343 -20.73 -22.96 16.82
C LYS A 343 -19.67 -23.38 17.83
N LEU A 344 -19.47 -22.60 18.90
CA LEU A 344 -18.56 -22.93 20.01
C LEU A 344 -18.95 -24.22 20.75
N THR A 345 -20.20 -24.68 20.72
CA THR A 345 -20.58 -25.98 21.32
C THR A 345 -20.24 -27.18 20.44
N HIS A 346 -19.85 -26.95 19.18
CA HIS A 346 -19.60 -28.02 18.20
C HIS A 346 -18.16 -28.02 17.65
N ILE A 347 -17.25 -27.22 18.22
CA ILE A 347 -15.85 -27.22 17.78
C ILE A 347 -15.15 -28.46 18.33
N ASN A 348 -14.81 -29.39 17.42
CA ASN A 348 -13.98 -30.56 17.71
C ASN A 348 -12.64 -30.53 16.95
N THR A 349 -12.23 -29.36 16.45
CA THR A 349 -11.03 -29.23 15.60
C THR A 349 -9.78 -29.02 16.46
N PRO A 350 -8.77 -29.92 16.43
CA PRO A 350 -7.52 -29.72 17.17
C PRO A 350 -6.50 -28.84 16.43
N GLY A 351 -5.54 -28.28 17.18
CA GLY A 351 -4.32 -27.65 16.64
C GLY A 351 -4.51 -26.23 16.08
N ASN A 352 -3.64 -25.84 15.13
CA ASN A 352 -3.55 -24.47 14.58
C ASN A 352 -4.86 -23.94 13.96
N GLN A 353 -5.73 -24.83 13.48
CA GLN A 353 -7.05 -24.44 12.95
C GLN A 353 -7.99 -23.94 14.05
N PHE A 354 -7.91 -24.52 15.26
CA PHE A 354 -8.66 -24.06 16.43
C PHE A 354 -8.35 -22.61 16.75
N GLN A 355 -7.06 -22.26 16.82
CA GLN A 355 -6.63 -20.91 17.16
C GLN A 355 -7.11 -19.88 16.14
N SER A 356 -7.04 -20.19 14.84
CA SER A 356 -7.55 -19.31 13.78
C SER A 356 -9.05 -19.07 13.93
N LEU A 357 -9.81 -20.14 14.15
CA LEU A 357 -11.26 -20.10 14.33
C LEU A 357 -11.66 -19.32 15.60
N MET A 358 -10.92 -19.51 16.69
CA MET A 358 -11.14 -18.78 17.94
C MET A 358 -10.86 -17.28 17.81
N ASN A 359 -9.82 -16.91 17.04
CA ASN A 359 -9.54 -15.50 16.74
C ASN A 359 -10.69 -14.89 15.92
N GLU A 360 -11.20 -15.61 14.92
CA GLU A 360 -12.33 -15.18 14.10
C GLU A 360 -13.59 -14.96 14.96
N TYR A 361 -13.97 -15.93 15.79
CA TYR A 361 -15.13 -15.81 16.68
C TYR A 361 -14.98 -14.69 17.71
N THR A 362 -13.80 -14.52 18.28
CA THR A 362 -13.51 -13.43 19.23
C THR A 362 -13.67 -12.07 18.55
N ASN A 363 -13.16 -11.92 17.33
CA ASN A 363 -13.28 -10.68 16.57
C ASN A 363 -14.75 -10.37 16.20
N THR A 364 -15.50 -11.37 15.76
CA THR A 364 -16.92 -11.23 15.42
C THR A 364 -17.77 -10.89 16.65
N LEU A 365 -17.49 -11.53 17.79
CA LEU A 365 -18.16 -11.24 19.06
C LEU A 365 -17.91 -9.79 19.51
N LEU A 366 -16.64 -9.36 19.53
CA LEU A 366 -16.26 -8.01 19.94
C LEU A 366 -16.81 -6.94 18.98
N SER A 367 -16.80 -7.20 17.68
CA SER A 367 -17.40 -6.31 16.67
C SER A 367 -18.91 -6.14 16.90
N THR A 368 -19.62 -7.25 17.14
CA THR A 368 -21.07 -7.25 17.34
C THR A 368 -21.46 -6.54 18.62
N ILE A 369 -20.79 -6.85 19.74
CA ILE A 369 -21.02 -6.19 21.03
C ILE A 369 -20.81 -4.67 20.90
N ARG A 370 -19.75 -4.24 20.21
CA ARG A 370 -19.47 -2.82 20.01
C ARG A 370 -20.49 -2.12 19.11
N LYS A 371 -20.95 -2.75 18.02
CA LYS A 371 -22.04 -2.20 17.18
C LYS A 371 -23.33 -2.00 17.96
N ARG A 372 -23.68 -2.96 18.83
CA ARG A 372 -24.84 -2.88 19.70
C ARG A 372 -24.67 -1.80 20.75
N ALA A 373 -23.50 -1.72 21.37
CA ALA A 373 -23.19 -0.63 22.29
C ALA A 373 -23.35 0.72 21.57
N GLN A 374 -22.91 0.84 20.31
CA GLN A 374 -22.98 2.08 19.52
C GLN A 374 -24.40 2.61 19.36
N LYS A 375 -25.34 1.68 19.22
CA LYS A 375 -26.76 1.98 19.03
C LYS A 375 -27.48 2.32 20.34
N HIS A 376 -27.05 1.71 21.44
CA HIS A 376 -27.84 1.70 22.69
C HIS A 376 -27.22 2.53 23.82
N LEU A 377 -25.92 2.85 23.76
CA LEU A 377 -25.21 3.55 24.84
C LEU A 377 -24.69 4.92 24.35
N PRO A 378 -24.57 5.91 25.26
CA PRO A 378 -23.97 7.20 24.94
C PRO A 378 -22.45 7.11 24.73
N TYR A 379 -21.96 7.91 23.78
CA TYR A 379 -20.55 8.04 23.44
C TYR A 379 -20.08 9.48 23.57
N THR A 380 -18.90 9.67 24.16
CA THR A 380 -18.19 10.95 24.10
C THR A 380 -16.98 10.82 23.19
N ALA A 381 -16.75 11.86 22.37
CA ALA A 381 -15.47 12.05 21.71
C ALA A 381 -14.35 12.21 22.75
N PRO A 382 -13.09 11.84 22.46
CA PRO A 382 -12.00 11.79 23.44
C PRO A 382 -11.60 13.11 24.14
N SER A 383 -12.27 14.24 23.91
CA SER A 383 -11.75 15.58 24.20
C SER A 383 -12.52 16.38 25.28
N ARG A 384 -13.21 15.75 26.23
CA ARG A 384 -13.85 16.49 27.35
C ARG A 384 -13.40 15.96 28.71
N GLU A 385 -12.82 16.86 29.51
CA GLU A 385 -12.52 16.66 30.92
C GLU A 385 -13.76 16.14 31.65
N ARG A 386 -13.59 15.01 32.36
CA ARG A 386 -14.67 14.34 33.08
C ARG A 386 -14.92 15.04 34.41
N LYS A 387 -16.17 15.44 34.66
CA LYS A 387 -16.64 15.79 36.01
C LYS A 387 -16.97 14.50 36.76
N SER A 388 -16.53 14.39 38.00
CA SER A 388 -16.76 13.22 38.84
C SER A 388 -18.24 13.10 39.24
N ARG A 389 -18.95 12.11 38.69
CA ARG A 389 -20.17 11.61 39.32
C ARG A 389 -20.43 10.11 39.08
N THR A 390 -20.82 9.49 40.19
CA THR A 390 -21.57 8.24 40.43
C THR A 390 -20.93 6.87 40.12
N LYS A 391 -20.22 6.33 41.12
CA LYS A 391 -19.61 4.97 41.21
C LYS A 391 -20.61 3.81 40.94
N GLN A 392 -21.91 3.99 41.21
CA GLN A 392 -22.91 2.91 41.12
C GLN A 392 -23.31 2.49 39.70
N ILE A 393 -23.43 3.43 38.75
CA ILE A 393 -23.84 3.11 37.36
C ILE A 393 -22.72 2.35 36.63
N LEU A 394 -21.46 2.73 36.91
CA LEU A 394 -20.27 2.02 36.42
C LEU A 394 -20.25 0.56 36.88
N ILE A 395 -20.57 0.31 38.16
CA ILE A 395 -20.61 -1.05 38.72
C ILE A 395 -21.68 -1.90 38.02
N GLN A 396 -22.87 -1.36 37.75
CA GLN A 396 -23.96 -2.12 37.12
C GLN A 396 -23.69 -2.44 35.64
N GLY A 397 -23.07 -1.50 34.90
CA GLY A 397 -22.63 -1.74 33.52
C GLY A 397 -21.54 -2.82 33.44
N ILE A 398 -20.54 -2.78 34.33
CA ILE A 398 -19.49 -3.80 34.42
C ILE A 398 -20.06 -5.16 34.80
N LYS A 399 -20.99 -5.23 35.76
CA LYS A 399 -21.67 -6.48 36.14
C LYS A 399 -22.40 -7.11 34.96
N THR A 400 -23.15 -6.32 34.20
CA THR A 400 -23.90 -6.79 33.03
C THR A 400 -22.98 -7.35 31.94
N LEU A 401 -21.89 -6.63 31.62
CA LEU A 401 -20.88 -7.11 30.67
C LEU A 401 -20.17 -8.38 31.17
N ARG A 402 -19.86 -8.46 32.47
CA ARG A 402 -19.30 -9.67 33.09
C ARG A 402 -20.26 -10.85 32.96
N THR A 403 -21.55 -10.72 33.28
CA THR A 403 -22.50 -11.84 33.18
C THR A 403 -22.58 -12.42 31.76
N ILE A 404 -22.41 -11.58 30.74
CA ILE A 404 -22.42 -12.01 29.34
C ILE A 404 -21.09 -12.64 28.92
N LEU A 405 -19.97 -12.03 29.30
CA LEU A 405 -18.63 -12.40 28.81
C LEU A 405 -17.93 -13.48 29.64
N LEU A 406 -18.29 -13.61 30.93
CA LEU A 406 -17.66 -14.58 31.85
C LEU A 406 -17.92 -16.03 31.43
N PRO A 407 -19.15 -16.46 31.07
CA PRO A 407 -19.38 -17.83 30.60
C PRO A 407 -18.59 -18.16 29.33
N ILE A 408 -18.37 -17.16 28.46
CA ILE A 408 -17.59 -17.30 27.23
C ILE A 408 -16.11 -17.45 27.59
N LYS A 409 -15.60 -16.61 28.49
CA LYS A 409 -14.21 -16.67 28.96
C LYS A 409 -13.88 -17.99 29.64
N GLU A 410 -14.74 -18.46 30.56
CA GLU A 410 -14.53 -19.72 31.29
C GLU A 410 -14.52 -20.93 30.35
N LYS A 411 -15.41 -20.93 29.33
CA LYS A 411 -15.41 -21.98 28.32
C LYS A 411 -14.12 -21.98 27.48
N ILE A 412 -13.68 -20.80 27.02
CA ILE A 412 -12.42 -20.67 26.28
C ILE A 412 -11.24 -21.18 27.11
N LYS A 413 -11.20 -20.84 28.40
CA LYS A 413 -10.14 -21.28 29.32
C LYS A 413 -10.16 -22.80 29.56
N HIS A 414 -11.34 -23.38 29.74
CA HIS A 414 -11.51 -24.82 29.87
C HIS A 414 -11.03 -25.57 28.63
N ASP A 415 -11.42 -25.12 27.45
CA ASP A 415 -11.10 -25.79 26.18
C ASP A 415 -9.62 -25.62 25.79
N ILE A 416 -8.98 -24.50 26.19
CA ILE A 416 -7.53 -24.29 26.06
C ILE A 416 -6.74 -25.20 27.01
N ASN A 417 -7.19 -25.38 28.26
CA ASN A 417 -6.48 -26.21 29.24
C ASN A 417 -6.51 -27.72 28.92
N LEU A 418 -7.43 -28.17 28.05
CA LEU A 418 -7.48 -29.54 27.54
C LEU A 418 -6.53 -29.78 26.35
N SER A 419 -5.99 -28.71 25.77
CA SER A 419 -4.95 -28.79 24.74
C SER A 419 -3.59 -28.91 25.43
N GLU A 420 -2.99 -30.10 25.48
CA GLU A 420 -1.67 -30.37 26.09
C GLU A 420 -0.48 -29.62 25.43
N ASP A 421 -0.72 -28.62 24.58
CA ASP A 421 0.33 -27.84 23.92
C ASP A 421 0.74 -26.61 24.76
N PRO A 422 1.93 -26.61 25.38
CA PRO A 422 2.41 -25.52 26.22
C PRO A 422 2.70 -24.22 25.46
N ASN A 423 2.57 -24.19 24.12
CA ASN A 423 2.75 -22.99 23.30
C ASN A 423 1.46 -22.21 23.01
N VAL A 424 0.31 -22.65 23.53
CA VAL A 424 -0.96 -21.91 23.36
C VAL A 424 -0.89 -20.60 24.15
N CYS A 425 -0.97 -19.48 23.43
CA CYS A 425 -0.81 -18.13 23.94
C CYS A 425 -1.83 -17.79 25.04
N THR A 426 -1.34 -17.52 26.25
CA THR A 426 -2.14 -17.27 27.47
C THR A 426 -2.64 -15.83 27.64
N GLN A 427 -2.53 -14.95 26.64
CA GLN A 427 -2.96 -13.55 26.80
C GLN A 427 -4.27 -13.23 26.07
N ILE A 428 -5.38 -13.67 26.66
CA ILE A 428 -6.65 -12.96 26.57
C ILE A 428 -6.84 -12.22 27.91
N ASP A 429 -6.02 -11.20 28.14
CA ASP A 429 -6.22 -10.27 29.24
C ASP A 429 -7.24 -9.21 28.82
N ILE A 430 -8.51 -9.49 29.11
CA ILE A 430 -9.52 -8.44 29.22
C ILE A 430 -9.39 -7.89 30.65
N GLU A 431 -8.46 -6.95 30.85
CA GLU A 431 -8.36 -6.21 32.11
C GLU A 431 -9.60 -5.33 32.28
N TRP A 432 -10.51 -5.77 33.15
CA TRP A 432 -11.57 -4.92 33.69
C TRP A 432 -10.99 -4.22 34.91
N ASN A 433 -10.46 -3.02 34.75
CA ASN A 433 -10.02 -2.21 35.89
C ASN A 433 -11.21 -2.00 36.84
N GLU A 434 -11.20 -2.70 37.97
CA GLU A 434 -12.16 -2.45 39.04
C GLU A 434 -11.81 -1.10 39.67
N PRO A 435 -12.80 -0.20 39.86
CA PRO A 435 -12.57 0.97 40.70
C PRO A 435 -12.25 0.45 42.11
N ALA A 436 -11.10 0.85 42.66
CA ALA A 436 -10.71 0.52 44.02
C ALA A 436 -11.88 0.77 45.00
N LEU A 437 -12.15 -0.23 45.85
CA LEU A 437 -13.27 -0.23 46.79
C LEU A 437 -13.19 0.95 47.76
#